data_AF-A0A8B6C180-F1
#
_entry.id   AF-A0A8B6C180-F1
#
_cell.length_a   1.000
_cell.length_b   1.000
_cell.length_c   1.000
_cell.angle_alpha   90.00
_cell.angle_beta   90.00
_cell.angle_gamma   90.00
#
_symmetry.space_group_name_H-M   'P 1'
#
loop_
_entity.id
_entity.type
_entity.pdbx_description
1 polymer ?
#
loop_
_entity_poly.entity_id
_entity_poly.type
_entity_poly.pdbx_seq_one_letter_code
_entity_poly.pdbx_strand_id
1 'polypeptide(L)'
;MVLHRAKSLEKSFDRDPGKQEHIFAFMLKLFECKHAELAPPLKSNEECWYLPVFGIYHPKKPDKVRCVFDSSASYDNVSLNSVMLRGPDMTNNLVGVLMRFRKELIGIMADIQQMFYSFTVNEEHRNFLRFLWYRDNDIDNELTDYRMRVHAFGNSPSPAIATFALQKTAENAEQTFGKDVKDLVCRNFYVDDALTSVGSNSEAIDLLNRTKEALKTFGNLRLHKFSSNSKEVRTKLDPEDLAENLENLNFETDNLPLQRSLGLYWNLESDTFTFKVSNDVVFLSFFGITYWSRLIFFLYKGGGLKWPQICKIIKILTEQIFLHKLLEYESII
;
A
#
# COMPACT_ATOMS: atom_id res chain seq x y z
N MET A 1 12.60 -28.29 1.40
CA MET A 1 11.47 -27.42 1.84
C MET A 1 10.71 -26.82 0.65
N VAL A 2 11.33 -25.99 -0.20
CA VAL A 2 10.63 -25.25 -1.27
C VAL A 2 9.89 -26.14 -2.28
N LEU A 3 10.52 -27.21 -2.76
CA LEU A 3 9.86 -28.16 -3.68
C LEU A 3 8.58 -28.77 -3.09
N HIS A 4 8.59 -29.07 -1.79
CA HIS A 4 7.41 -29.58 -1.10
C HIS A 4 6.29 -28.53 -1.05
N ARG A 5 6.63 -27.26 -0.81
CA ARG A 5 5.66 -26.15 -0.82
C ARG A 5 5.11 -25.87 -2.22
N ALA A 6 5.93 -25.97 -3.27
CA ALA A 6 5.48 -25.86 -4.66
C ALA A 6 4.47 -26.97 -5.00
N LYS A 7 4.80 -28.24 -4.70
CA LYS A 7 3.86 -29.36 -4.89
C LYS A 7 2.59 -29.25 -4.03
N SER A 8 2.70 -28.66 -2.85
CA SER A 8 1.52 -28.40 -2.01
C SER A 8 0.63 -27.30 -2.58
N LEU A 9 1.22 -26.29 -3.24
CA LEU A 9 0.48 -25.25 -3.95
C LEU A 9 -0.24 -25.85 -5.17
N GLU A 10 0.45 -26.70 -5.94
CA GLU A 10 -0.11 -27.47 -7.06
C GLU A 10 -1.35 -28.26 -6.65
N LYS A 11 -1.25 -29.09 -5.60
CA LYS A 11 -2.40 -29.84 -5.06
C LYS A 11 -3.56 -28.97 -4.60
N SER A 12 -3.32 -27.69 -4.33
CA SER A 12 -4.39 -26.76 -3.95
C SER A 12 -5.15 -26.23 -5.16
N PHE A 13 -4.59 -26.31 -6.36
CA PHE A 13 -5.25 -25.97 -7.62
C PHE A 13 -6.32 -26.99 -7.99
N ASP A 14 -6.07 -28.29 -7.77
CA ASP A 14 -7.07 -29.35 -7.97
C ASP A 14 -8.35 -29.12 -7.15
N ARG A 15 -8.21 -28.47 -5.99
CA ARG A 15 -9.32 -28.18 -5.06
C ARG A 15 -10.02 -26.88 -5.36
N ASP A 16 -9.34 -25.95 -6.03
CA ASP A 16 -9.80 -24.61 -6.32
C ASP A 16 -9.21 -24.13 -7.67
N PRO A 17 -9.88 -24.44 -8.79
CA PRO A 17 -9.43 -24.02 -10.12
C PRO A 17 -9.36 -22.50 -10.28
N GLY A 18 -10.23 -21.75 -9.58
CA GLY A 18 -10.19 -20.28 -9.60
C GLY A 18 -8.90 -19.76 -8.96
N LYS A 19 -8.39 -20.44 -7.93
CA LYS A 19 -7.08 -20.11 -7.36
C LYS A 19 -5.93 -20.31 -8.34
N GLN A 20 -5.98 -21.35 -9.16
CA GLN A 20 -4.98 -21.56 -10.21
C GLN A 20 -4.99 -20.39 -11.18
N GLU A 21 -6.16 -20.04 -11.74
CA GLU A 21 -6.31 -18.94 -12.69
C GLU A 21 -5.76 -17.63 -12.12
N HIS A 22 -6.16 -17.26 -10.91
CA HIS A 22 -5.71 -16.01 -10.28
C HIS A 22 -4.20 -15.96 -10.05
N ILE A 23 -3.59 -17.07 -9.59
CA ILE A 23 -2.14 -17.11 -9.32
C ILE A 23 -1.35 -17.11 -10.63
N PHE A 24 -1.79 -17.85 -11.65
CA PHE A 24 -1.15 -17.84 -12.97
C PHE A 24 -1.26 -16.48 -13.65
N ALA A 25 -2.39 -15.79 -13.52
CA ALA A 25 -2.55 -14.42 -14.00
C ALA A 25 -1.61 -13.44 -13.27
N PHE A 26 -1.43 -13.60 -11.95
CA PHE A 26 -0.46 -12.82 -11.18
C PHE A 26 0.98 -13.06 -11.69
N MET A 27 1.36 -14.32 -11.89
CA MET A 27 2.71 -14.70 -12.33
C MET A 27 2.99 -14.26 -13.76
N LEU A 28 2.00 -14.35 -14.65
CA LEU A 28 2.10 -13.80 -16.01
C LEU A 28 2.45 -12.31 -15.98
N LYS A 29 1.69 -11.51 -15.22
CA LYS A 29 1.95 -10.07 -15.07
C LYS A 29 3.33 -9.78 -14.47
N LEU A 30 3.78 -10.60 -13.52
CA LEU A 30 5.11 -10.49 -12.93
C LEU A 30 6.21 -10.65 -13.99
N PHE A 31 6.05 -11.61 -14.91
CA PHE A 31 7.00 -11.85 -16.01
C PHE A 31 6.91 -10.80 -17.12
N GLU A 32 5.70 -10.39 -17.53
CA GLU A 32 5.49 -9.33 -18.54
C GLU A 32 6.10 -7.99 -18.10
N CYS A 33 5.98 -7.66 -16.81
CA CYS A 33 6.59 -6.47 -16.23
C CYS A 33 8.11 -6.62 -15.99
N LYS A 34 8.69 -7.78 -16.33
CA LYS A 34 10.10 -8.14 -16.08
C LYS A 34 10.47 -7.97 -14.60
N HIS A 35 9.56 -8.26 -13.68
CA HIS A 35 9.85 -8.24 -12.24
C HIS A 35 10.56 -9.51 -11.76
N ALA A 36 10.43 -10.60 -12.52
CA ALA A 36 11.18 -11.84 -12.33
C ALA A 36 11.81 -12.29 -13.66
N GLU A 37 12.87 -13.08 -13.57
CA GLU A 37 13.56 -13.71 -14.70
C GLU A 37 13.87 -15.17 -14.40
N LEU A 38 14.10 -15.96 -15.45
CA LEU A 38 14.73 -17.27 -15.30
C LEU A 38 16.07 -17.10 -14.57
N ALA A 39 16.29 -17.91 -13.53
CA ALA A 39 17.53 -17.82 -12.78
C ALA A 39 18.68 -18.40 -13.62
N PRO A 40 19.81 -17.70 -13.74
CA PRO A 40 20.98 -18.26 -14.42
C PRO A 40 21.50 -19.48 -13.64
N PRO A 41 22.21 -20.40 -14.31
CA PRO A 41 22.92 -21.47 -13.63
C PRO A 41 23.82 -20.92 -12.54
N LEU A 42 23.79 -21.55 -11.36
CA LEU A 42 24.66 -21.16 -10.25
C LEU A 42 26.11 -21.41 -10.64
N LYS A 43 26.98 -20.43 -10.35
CA LYS A 43 28.43 -20.62 -10.47
C LYS A 43 28.92 -21.49 -9.32
N SER A 44 30.12 -22.07 -9.48
CA SER A 44 30.77 -22.79 -8.39
C SER A 44 30.94 -21.85 -7.18
N ASN A 45 30.49 -22.30 -6.00
CA ASN A 45 30.50 -21.57 -4.72
C ASN A 45 29.56 -20.35 -4.63
N GLU A 46 28.60 -20.21 -5.55
CA GLU A 46 27.59 -19.15 -5.44
C GLU A 46 26.47 -19.54 -4.45
N GLU A 47 26.27 -18.72 -3.42
CA GLU A 47 25.18 -18.93 -2.47
C GLU A 47 23.83 -18.54 -3.09
N CYS A 48 22.78 -19.23 -2.66
CA CYS A 48 21.43 -18.93 -3.08
C CYS A 48 20.41 -19.25 -2.01
N TRP A 49 19.23 -18.65 -2.14
CA TRP A 49 18.09 -18.90 -1.27
C TRP A 49 16.81 -18.97 -2.08
N TYR A 50 15.96 -19.95 -1.73
CA TYR A 50 14.68 -20.16 -2.37
C TYR A 50 13.52 -19.74 -1.48
N LEU A 51 12.63 -18.92 -2.04
CA LEU A 51 11.42 -18.40 -1.44
C LEU A 51 10.23 -19.29 -1.85
N PRO A 52 9.54 -19.93 -0.89
CA PRO A 52 8.26 -20.55 -1.17
C PRO A 52 7.24 -19.51 -1.65
N VAL A 53 6.43 -19.87 -2.64
CA VAL A 53 5.35 -19.01 -3.15
C VAL A 53 4.00 -19.50 -2.62
N PHE A 54 3.15 -18.58 -2.19
CA PHE A 54 1.75 -18.88 -1.87
C PHE A 54 0.84 -17.66 -2.10
N GLY A 55 -0.44 -17.91 -2.43
CA GLY A 55 -1.43 -16.85 -2.63
C GLY A 55 -2.18 -16.49 -1.34
N ILE A 56 -2.37 -15.19 -1.11
CA ILE A 56 -3.26 -14.64 -0.07
C ILE A 56 -4.42 -13.91 -0.75
N TYR A 57 -5.64 -14.18 -0.29
CA TYR A 57 -6.84 -13.48 -0.74
C TYR A 57 -7.22 -12.38 0.23
N HIS A 58 -7.65 -11.24 -0.32
CA HIS A 58 -8.24 -10.20 0.52
C HIS A 58 -9.68 -10.63 0.89
N PRO A 59 -10.07 -10.64 2.18
CA PRO A 59 -11.38 -11.14 2.61
C PRO A 59 -12.59 -10.48 1.94
N LYS A 60 -12.42 -9.25 1.45
CA LYS A 60 -13.47 -8.48 0.74
C LYS A 60 -13.32 -8.44 -0.79
N LYS A 61 -12.26 -9.04 -1.34
CA LYS A 61 -11.98 -9.11 -2.80
C LYS A 61 -11.49 -10.53 -3.12
N PRO A 62 -12.40 -11.52 -3.15
CA PRO A 62 -12.06 -12.94 -3.27
C PRO A 62 -11.43 -13.31 -4.62
N ASP A 63 -11.58 -12.45 -5.62
CA ASP A 63 -10.98 -12.49 -6.95
C ASP A 63 -9.53 -11.97 -6.97
N LYS A 64 -9.13 -11.17 -5.98
CA LYS A 64 -7.83 -10.49 -5.97
C LYS A 64 -6.81 -11.23 -5.11
N VAL A 65 -6.04 -12.11 -5.75
CA VAL A 65 -4.90 -12.79 -5.11
C VAL A 65 -3.67 -11.88 -5.02
N ARG A 66 -2.90 -12.04 -3.95
CA ARG A 66 -1.52 -11.53 -3.83
C ARG A 66 -0.60 -12.72 -3.61
N CYS A 67 0.33 -12.97 -4.52
CA CYS A 67 1.37 -13.96 -4.27
C CYS A 67 2.42 -13.37 -3.32
N VAL A 68 2.78 -14.17 -2.32
CA VAL A 68 3.83 -13.87 -1.35
C VAL A 68 5.02 -14.78 -1.63
N PHE A 69 6.19 -14.15 -1.70
CA PHE A 69 7.49 -14.82 -1.76
C PHE A 69 8.04 -14.88 -0.33
N ASP A 70 7.95 -16.05 0.29
CA ASP A 70 8.05 -16.20 1.74
C ASP A 70 9.49 -16.15 2.28
N SER A 71 9.99 -14.95 2.54
CA SER A 71 11.29 -14.73 3.18
C SER A 71 11.30 -15.07 4.68
N SER A 72 10.16 -15.42 5.26
CA SER A 72 10.06 -15.86 6.66
C SER A 72 10.10 -17.38 6.81
N ALA A 73 9.98 -18.13 5.70
CA ALA A 73 10.11 -19.57 5.71
C ALA A 73 11.51 -19.97 6.22
N SER A 74 11.54 -20.82 7.25
CA SER A 74 12.77 -21.30 7.84
C SER A 74 13.24 -22.61 7.21
N TYR A 75 14.52 -22.66 6.85
CA TYR A 75 15.23 -23.88 6.48
C TYR A 75 16.50 -23.96 7.31
N ASP A 76 16.73 -25.12 7.93
CA ASP A 76 17.84 -25.33 8.85
C ASP A 76 17.94 -24.25 9.95
N ASN A 77 16.79 -23.93 10.55
CA ASN A 77 16.63 -22.90 11.59
C ASN A 77 16.97 -21.45 11.17
N VAL A 78 17.20 -21.20 9.88
CA VAL A 78 17.46 -19.87 9.33
C VAL A 78 16.32 -19.48 8.38
N SER A 79 15.85 -18.23 8.47
CA SER A 79 15.01 -17.63 7.43
C SER A 79 15.75 -16.44 6.82
N LEU A 80 15.46 -16.11 5.56
CA LEU A 80 16.11 -14.97 4.91
C LEU A 80 15.88 -13.66 5.70
N ASN A 81 14.66 -13.46 6.21
CA ASN A 81 14.32 -12.32 7.06
C ASN A 81 15.10 -12.25 8.38
N SER A 82 15.60 -13.38 8.90
CA SER A 82 16.39 -13.42 10.14
C SER A 82 17.84 -12.95 9.97
N VAL A 83 18.36 -12.99 8.74
CA VAL A 83 19.75 -12.63 8.42
C VAL A 83 19.85 -11.30 7.67
N MET A 84 18.77 -10.84 7.02
CA MET A 84 18.73 -9.53 6.38
C MET A 84 18.57 -8.39 7.38
N LEU A 85 19.35 -7.32 7.18
CA LEU A 85 19.16 -6.06 7.90
C LEU A 85 17.86 -5.39 7.45
N ARG A 86 16.95 -5.10 8.37
CA ARG A 86 15.67 -4.43 8.09
C ARG A 86 15.84 -3.00 7.53
N GLY A 87 16.94 -2.34 7.86
CA GLY A 87 17.13 -0.92 7.60
C GLY A 87 16.39 -0.04 8.63
N PRO A 88 16.59 1.30 8.56
CA PRO A 88 15.94 2.25 9.44
C PRO A 88 14.44 2.35 9.16
N ASP A 89 13.65 2.69 10.19
CA ASP A 89 12.25 3.05 10.01
C ASP A 89 12.15 4.47 9.45
N MET A 90 11.89 4.55 8.14
CA MET A 90 11.73 5.80 7.40
C MET A 90 10.25 6.21 7.26
N THR A 91 9.35 5.50 7.93
CA THR A 91 7.91 5.73 7.81
C THR A 91 7.53 7.03 8.49
N ASN A 92 6.74 7.86 7.80
CA ASN A 92 6.19 9.05 8.42
C ASN A 92 5.28 8.69 9.60
N ASN A 93 5.32 9.53 10.64
CA ASN A 93 4.37 9.40 11.75
C ASN A 93 2.94 9.52 11.23
N LEU A 94 2.13 8.48 11.47
CA LEU A 94 0.74 8.40 11.01
C LEU A 94 -0.10 9.62 11.45
N VAL A 95 0.04 10.04 12.70
CA VAL A 95 -0.68 11.21 13.25
C VAL A 95 -0.28 12.46 12.49
N GLY A 96 1.02 12.61 12.20
CA GLY A 96 1.52 13.73 11.42
C GLY A 96 0.91 13.77 10.01
N VAL A 97 0.80 12.62 9.34
CA VAL A 97 0.18 12.51 8.01
C VAL A 97 -1.30 12.89 8.09
N LEU A 98 -2.05 12.32 9.03
CA LEU A 98 -3.47 12.62 9.21
C LEU A 98 -3.73 14.08 9.58
N MET A 99 -2.89 14.70 10.42
CA MET A 99 -3.00 16.12 10.76
C MET A 99 -2.74 17.02 9.54
N ARG A 100 -1.75 16.69 8.71
CA ARG A 100 -1.49 17.42 7.45
C ARG A 100 -2.62 17.27 6.45
N PHE A 101 -3.24 16.10 6.39
CA PHE A 101 -4.41 15.84 5.55
C PHE A 101 -5.68 16.60 6.01
N ARG A 102 -5.81 16.93 7.30
CA ARG A 102 -6.95 17.71 7.82
C ARG A 102 -6.67 19.21 7.91
N LYS A 103 -5.56 19.68 7.33
CA LYS A 103 -5.09 21.06 7.51
C LYS A 103 -5.85 22.07 6.65
N GLU A 104 -6.25 21.67 5.45
CA GLU A 104 -6.85 22.55 4.43
C GLU A 104 -8.18 21.99 3.90
N LEU A 105 -8.84 22.75 3.03
CA LEU A 105 -10.20 22.46 2.54
C LEU A 105 -10.28 21.32 1.53
N ILE A 106 -9.27 21.18 0.66
CA ILE A 106 -9.30 20.20 -0.43
C ILE A 106 -8.43 19.02 -0.05
N GLY A 107 -9.05 17.93 0.40
CA GLY A 107 -8.38 16.68 0.72
C GLY A 107 -8.03 15.90 -0.54
N ILE A 108 -6.87 15.24 -0.52
CA ILE A 108 -6.35 14.43 -1.62
C ILE A 108 -5.75 13.15 -1.06
N MET A 109 -6.14 12.02 -1.64
CA MET A 109 -5.49 10.73 -1.43
C MET A 109 -4.97 10.17 -2.75
N ALA A 110 -3.86 9.45 -2.70
CA ALA A 110 -3.27 8.73 -3.83
C ALA A 110 -2.51 7.49 -3.35
N ASP A 111 -2.14 6.60 -4.28
CA ASP A 111 -1.39 5.38 -4.05
C ASP A 111 -0.19 5.31 -5.01
N ILE A 112 0.87 4.57 -4.66
CA ILE A 112 1.92 4.20 -5.62
C ILE A 112 1.69 2.78 -6.09
N GLN A 113 1.51 2.62 -7.40
CA GLN A 113 1.26 1.32 -7.99
C GLN A 113 2.46 0.38 -7.77
N GLN A 114 2.24 -0.68 -6.99
CA GLN A 114 3.22 -1.74 -6.76
C GLN A 114 4.58 -1.21 -6.28
N MET A 115 4.58 -0.28 -5.31
CA MET A 115 5.77 0.44 -4.84
C MET A 115 7.05 -0.42 -4.69
N PHE A 116 6.96 -1.61 -4.10
CA PHE A 116 8.13 -2.48 -3.93
C PHE A 116 8.72 -2.99 -5.25
N TYR A 117 7.86 -3.32 -6.22
CA TYR A 117 8.30 -3.85 -7.52
C TYR A 117 8.91 -2.78 -8.42
N SER A 118 8.75 -1.50 -8.09
CA SER A 118 9.37 -0.41 -8.83
C SER A 118 10.88 -0.30 -8.62
N PHE A 119 11.44 -0.96 -7.61
CA PHE A 119 12.86 -0.87 -7.27
C PHE A 119 13.59 -2.18 -7.56
N THR A 120 14.68 -2.09 -8.31
CA THR A 120 15.48 -3.24 -8.72
C THR A 120 16.43 -3.69 -7.62
N VAL A 121 16.65 -5.00 -7.54
CA VAL A 121 17.64 -5.63 -6.68
C VAL A 121 18.93 -5.78 -7.49
N ASN A 122 20.05 -5.39 -6.88
CA ASN A 122 21.39 -5.61 -7.44
C ASN A 122 21.56 -7.06 -7.85
N GLU A 123 22.18 -7.29 -9.00
CA GLU A 123 22.29 -8.63 -9.59
C GLU A 123 22.96 -9.65 -8.65
N GLU A 124 23.97 -9.20 -7.90
CA GLU A 124 24.69 -9.98 -6.88
C GLU A 124 23.77 -10.56 -5.79
N HIS A 125 22.65 -9.91 -5.49
CA HIS A 125 21.73 -10.33 -4.42
C HIS A 125 20.51 -11.11 -4.94
N ARG A 126 20.27 -11.16 -6.27
CA ARG A 126 19.06 -11.79 -6.82
C ARG A 126 18.98 -13.29 -6.55
N ASN A 127 20.12 -13.96 -6.37
CA ASN A 127 20.14 -15.39 -6.07
C ASN A 127 19.60 -15.74 -4.68
N PHE A 128 19.44 -14.77 -3.79
CA PHE A 128 18.72 -14.94 -2.52
C PHE A 128 17.20 -14.80 -2.65
N LEU A 129 16.72 -14.41 -3.84
CA LEU A 129 15.31 -14.22 -4.15
C LEU A 129 14.83 -15.23 -5.21
N ARG A 130 15.41 -16.43 -5.22
CA ARG A 130 14.99 -17.50 -6.13
C ARG A 130 13.64 -18.06 -5.70
N PHE A 131 12.90 -18.60 -6.64
CA PHE A 131 11.67 -19.35 -6.38
C PHE A 131 11.45 -20.39 -7.50
N LEU A 132 10.64 -21.41 -7.22
CA LEU A 132 10.24 -22.38 -8.23
C LEU A 132 8.92 -21.96 -8.87
N TRP A 133 8.86 -22.00 -10.19
CA TRP A 133 7.64 -21.79 -10.95
C TRP A 133 7.65 -22.61 -12.24
N TYR A 134 6.48 -22.90 -12.79
CA TYR A 134 6.38 -23.71 -14.00
C TYR A 134 6.90 -22.94 -15.22
N ARG A 135 7.68 -23.62 -16.07
CA ARG A 135 8.24 -23.02 -17.29
C ARG A 135 7.14 -22.47 -18.17
N ASP A 136 7.38 -21.29 -18.74
CA ASP A 136 6.46 -20.57 -19.62
C ASP A 136 5.10 -20.26 -18.98
N ASN A 137 5.03 -20.29 -17.64
CA ASN A 137 3.80 -20.09 -16.88
C ASN A 137 2.70 -21.09 -17.27
N ASP A 138 3.07 -22.35 -17.52
CA ASP A 138 2.17 -23.45 -17.87
C ASP A 138 2.32 -24.60 -16.88
N ILE A 139 1.23 -25.02 -16.24
CA ILE A 139 1.22 -26.04 -15.19
C ILE A 139 1.71 -27.42 -15.67
N ASP A 140 1.56 -27.71 -16.97
CA ASP A 140 1.95 -28.99 -17.55
C ASP A 140 3.47 -29.09 -17.82
N ASN A 141 4.18 -27.96 -17.74
CA ASN A 141 5.63 -27.91 -17.90
C ASN A 141 6.37 -28.18 -16.57
N GLU A 142 7.69 -28.31 -16.63
CA GLU A 142 8.48 -28.56 -15.44
C GLU A 142 8.65 -27.32 -14.54
N LEU A 143 8.76 -27.56 -13.23
CA LEU A 143 9.19 -26.53 -12.28
C LEU A 143 10.63 -26.12 -12.56
N THR A 144 10.83 -24.83 -12.81
CA THR A 144 12.11 -24.21 -13.16
C THR A 144 12.49 -23.15 -12.13
N ASP A 145 13.79 -22.88 -12.01
CA ASP A 145 14.32 -21.82 -11.16
C ASP A 145 14.08 -20.44 -11.79
N TYR A 146 13.35 -19.60 -11.07
CA TYR A 146 13.23 -18.17 -11.35
C TYR A 146 13.85 -17.37 -10.22
N ARG A 147 14.15 -16.09 -10.45
CA ARG A 147 14.56 -15.15 -9.41
C ARG A 147 13.92 -13.79 -9.59
N MET A 148 13.62 -13.12 -8.47
CA MET A 148 13.12 -11.75 -8.50
C MET A 148 14.22 -10.77 -8.93
N ARG A 149 13.86 -9.83 -9.79
CA ARG A 149 14.71 -8.69 -10.20
C ARG A 149 14.45 -7.45 -9.36
N VAL A 150 13.35 -7.44 -8.61
CA VAL A 150 12.83 -6.29 -7.86
C VAL A 150 12.54 -6.66 -6.42
N HIS A 151 12.41 -5.66 -5.56
CA HIS A 151 12.13 -5.87 -4.15
C HIS A 151 10.74 -6.51 -3.96
N ALA A 152 10.68 -7.63 -3.24
CA ALA A 152 9.45 -8.36 -3.01
C ALA A 152 8.76 -7.93 -1.71
N PHE A 153 7.42 -8.02 -1.69
CA PHE A 153 6.64 -7.90 -0.46
C PHE A 153 6.98 -9.07 0.47
N GLY A 154 7.15 -8.78 1.77
CA GLY A 154 7.48 -9.78 2.79
C GLY A 154 8.97 -9.86 3.16
N ASN A 155 9.86 -9.20 2.39
CA ASN A 155 11.27 -9.07 2.76
C ASN A 155 11.45 -7.92 3.77
N SER A 156 12.17 -8.18 4.85
CA SER A 156 12.42 -7.20 5.91
C SER A 156 13.04 -5.87 5.42
N PRO A 157 13.99 -5.82 4.46
CA PRO A 157 14.55 -4.54 3.98
C PRO A 157 13.68 -3.79 2.97
N SER A 158 12.72 -4.46 2.30
CA SER A 158 11.97 -3.86 1.18
C SER A 158 11.26 -2.55 1.56
N PRO A 159 10.61 -2.41 2.73
CA PRO A 159 10.01 -1.14 3.14
C PRO A 159 11.00 0.02 3.22
N ALA A 160 12.12 -0.16 3.92
CA ALA A 160 13.10 0.89 4.10
C ALA A 160 13.72 1.34 2.76
N ILE A 161 14.04 0.37 1.89
CA ILE A 161 14.61 0.65 0.56
C ILE A 161 13.60 1.39 -0.32
N ALA A 162 12.36 0.93 -0.37
CA ALA A 162 11.34 1.56 -1.20
C ALA A 162 11.02 2.99 -0.74
N THR A 163 10.92 3.21 0.58
CA THR A 163 10.70 4.56 1.12
C THR A 163 11.89 5.47 0.84
N PHE A 164 13.12 4.99 1.04
CA PHE A 164 14.33 5.76 0.74
C PHE A 164 14.39 6.14 -0.75
N ALA A 165 14.15 5.19 -1.65
CA ALA A 165 14.23 5.43 -3.09
C ALA A 165 13.10 6.36 -3.58
N LEU A 166 11.90 6.28 -2.99
CA LEU A 166 10.81 7.23 -3.23
C LEU A 166 11.19 8.66 -2.79
N GLN A 167 11.72 8.81 -1.58
CA GLN A 167 12.18 10.12 -1.07
C GLN A 167 13.31 10.68 -1.93
N LYS A 168 14.26 9.84 -2.33
CA LYS A 168 15.37 10.24 -3.21
C LYS A 168 14.88 10.68 -4.60
N THR A 169 13.87 10.01 -5.14
CA THR A 169 13.21 10.40 -6.40
C THR A 169 12.67 11.83 -6.28
N ALA A 170 12.00 12.14 -5.16
CA ALA A 170 11.43 13.46 -4.93
C ALA A 170 12.47 14.54 -4.64
N GLU A 171 13.56 14.22 -3.94
CA GLU A 171 14.71 15.13 -3.77
C GLU A 171 15.33 15.51 -5.11
N ASN A 172 15.52 14.54 -6.00
CA ASN A 172 16.09 14.78 -7.33
C ASN A 172 15.15 15.62 -8.21
N ALA A 173 13.84 15.52 -7.99
CA ALA A 173 12.82 16.27 -8.72
C ALA A 173 12.62 17.71 -8.22
N GLU A 174 13.13 18.07 -7.03
CA GLU A 174 12.84 19.34 -6.36
C GLU A 174 13.15 20.57 -7.22
N GLN A 175 14.28 20.57 -7.93
CA GLN A 175 14.70 21.70 -8.77
C GLN A 175 13.76 21.94 -9.96
N THR A 176 13.15 20.88 -10.49
CA THR A 176 12.30 20.93 -11.69
C THR A 176 10.83 21.10 -11.34
N PHE A 177 10.36 20.39 -10.31
CA PHE A 177 8.93 20.25 -9.99
C PHE A 177 8.50 21.01 -8.74
N GLY A 178 9.44 21.58 -7.98
CA GLY A 178 9.16 22.41 -6.82
C GLY A 178 9.27 21.68 -5.49
N LYS A 179 9.45 22.49 -4.43
CA LYS A 179 9.60 22.01 -3.05
C LYS A 179 8.32 21.35 -2.50
N ASP A 180 7.15 21.82 -2.92
CA ASP A 180 5.85 21.29 -2.52
C ASP A 180 5.63 19.84 -2.98
N VAL A 181 6.10 19.47 -4.18
CA VAL A 181 6.11 18.07 -4.65
C VAL A 181 7.01 17.20 -3.78
N LYS A 182 8.21 17.70 -3.45
CA LYS A 182 9.10 17.00 -2.52
C LYS A 182 8.46 16.85 -1.14
N ASP A 183 7.90 17.93 -0.59
CA ASP A 183 7.28 17.91 0.72
C ASP A 183 6.09 16.94 0.76
N LEU A 184 5.27 16.89 -0.30
CA LEU A 184 4.22 15.88 -0.45
C LEU A 184 4.79 14.46 -0.37
N VAL A 185 5.79 14.13 -1.20
CA VAL A 185 6.34 12.77 -1.24
C VAL A 185 7.03 12.40 0.07
N CYS A 186 7.86 13.29 0.61
CA CYS A 186 8.67 13.00 1.79
C CYS A 186 7.86 13.01 3.08
N ARG A 187 6.77 13.78 3.18
CA ARG A 187 6.08 14.02 4.47
C ARG A 187 4.64 13.49 4.49
N ASN A 188 3.99 13.29 3.35
CA ASN A 188 2.56 12.96 3.31
C ASN A 188 2.28 11.51 2.89
N PHE A 189 3.31 10.76 2.52
CA PHE A 189 3.19 9.31 2.33
C PHE A 189 3.29 8.56 3.66
N TYR A 190 2.39 7.59 3.84
CA TYR A 190 2.52 6.52 4.80
C TYR A 190 2.68 5.21 4.03
N VAL A 191 3.93 4.75 3.89
CA VAL A 191 4.32 3.67 2.98
C VAL A 191 3.95 4.03 1.53
N ASP A 192 2.93 3.40 0.96
CA ASP A 192 2.43 3.57 -0.43
C ASP A 192 1.27 4.57 -0.54
N ASP A 193 0.57 4.86 0.57
CA ASP A 193 -0.59 5.76 0.61
C ASP A 193 -0.15 7.22 0.82
N ALA A 194 -0.51 8.13 -0.09
CA ALA A 194 -0.34 9.58 0.06
C ALA A 194 -1.62 10.23 0.60
N LEU A 195 -1.51 11.07 1.63
CA LEU A 195 -2.63 11.86 2.14
C LEU A 195 -2.20 13.30 2.37
N THR A 196 -2.78 14.25 1.63
CA THR A 196 -2.54 15.69 1.79
C THR A 196 -3.81 16.52 1.69
N SER A 197 -3.72 17.80 2.02
CA SER A 197 -4.76 18.78 1.73
C SER A 197 -4.16 20.11 1.30
N VAL A 198 -4.86 20.81 0.41
CA VAL A 198 -4.47 22.13 -0.12
C VAL A 198 -5.63 23.13 -0.08
N GLY A 199 -5.32 24.41 -0.28
CA GLY A 199 -6.29 25.50 -0.06
C GLY A 199 -7.29 25.68 -1.20
N SER A 200 -6.99 25.20 -2.40
CA SER A 200 -7.82 25.42 -3.60
C SER A 200 -7.80 24.25 -4.59
N ASN A 201 -8.81 24.19 -5.45
CA ASN A 201 -8.91 23.16 -6.51
C ASN A 201 -7.78 23.27 -7.53
N SER A 202 -7.39 24.49 -7.93
CA SER A 202 -6.30 24.71 -8.88
C SER A 202 -4.96 24.22 -8.34
N GLU A 203 -4.67 24.51 -7.07
CA GLU A 203 -3.48 24.01 -6.37
C GLU A 203 -3.47 22.48 -6.30
N ALA A 204 -4.62 21.86 -6.03
CA ALA A 204 -4.74 20.39 -5.98
C ALA A 204 -4.40 19.74 -7.31
N ILE A 205 -5.00 20.24 -8.40
CA ILE A 205 -4.81 19.70 -9.75
C ILE A 205 -3.36 19.88 -10.20
N ASP A 206 -2.78 21.06 -9.99
CA ASP A 206 -1.41 21.36 -10.36
C ASP A 206 -0.40 20.50 -9.57
N LEU A 207 -0.56 20.41 -8.25
CA LEU A 207 0.30 19.60 -7.39
C LEU A 207 0.26 18.11 -7.78
N LEU A 208 -0.94 17.56 -8.06
CA LEU A 208 -1.10 16.17 -8.46
C LEU A 208 -0.42 15.87 -9.80
N ASN A 209 -0.61 16.73 -10.80
CA ASN A 209 0.00 16.56 -12.12
C ASN A 209 1.52 16.66 -12.05
N ARG A 210 2.07 17.68 -11.37
CA ARG A 210 3.52 17.81 -11.18
C ARG A 210 4.11 16.63 -10.40
N THR A 211 3.41 16.14 -9.38
CA THR A 211 3.88 14.98 -8.60
C THR A 211 3.88 13.71 -9.45
N LYS A 212 2.83 13.47 -10.24
CA LYS A 212 2.75 12.33 -11.18
C LYS A 212 3.89 12.38 -12.18
N GLU A 213 4.16 13.55 -12.77
CA GLU A 213 5.24 13.73 -13.74
C GLU A 213 6.63 13.59 -13.10
N ALA A 214 6.85 14.16 -11.92
CA ALA A 214 8.10 14.03 -11.17
C ALA A 214 8.44 12.55 -10.86
N LEU A 215 7.47 11.82 -10.29
CA LEU A 215 7.63 10.42 -9.93
C LEU A 215 7.84 9.53 -11.17
N LYS A 216 7.15 9.82 -12.27
CA LYS A 216 7.33 9.11 -13.54
C LYS A 216 8.70 9.38 -14.15
N THR A 217 9.16 10.62 -14.15
CA THR A 217 10.41 11.04 -14.81
C THR A 217 11.64 10.58 -14.06
N PHE A 218 11.66 10.74 -12.74
CA PHE A 218 12.86 10.49 -11.93
C PHE A 218 12.93 9.08 -11.33
N GLY A 219 11.80 8.39 -11.21
CA GLY A 219 11.74 7.06 -10.57
C GLY A 219 10.97 6.00 -11.36
N ASN A 220 10.39 6.35 -12.52
CA ASN A 220 9.43 5.49 -13.25
C ASN A 220 8.29 4.96 -12.36
N LEU A 221 7.87 5.76 -11.38
CA LEU A 221 6.83 5.43 -10.42
C LEU A 221 5.46 5.91 -10.94
N ARG A 222 4.44 5.05 -10.88
CA ARG A 222 3.06 5.42 -11.22
C ARG A 222 2.28 5.78 -9.96
N LEU A 223 1.92 7.05 -9.85
CA LEU A 223 0.95 7.56 -8.89
C LEU A 223 -0.45 7.39 -9.47
N HIS A 224 -1.36 6.78 -8.71
CA HIS A 224 -2.73 6.44 -9.17
C HIS A 224 -3.71 6.39 -7.98
N LYS A 225 -4.94 5.96 -8.25
CA LYS A 225 -6.06 5.89 -7.29
C LYS A 225 -6.34 7.20 -6.57
N PHE A 226 -6.31 8.30 -7.31
CA PHE A 226 -6.66 9.60 -6.80
C PHE A 226 -8.08 9.61 -6.24
N SER A 227 -8.22 10.23 -5.07
CA SER A 227 -9.51 10.53 -4.45
C SER A 227 -9.45 11.93 -3.85
N SER A 228 -10.52 12.69 -4.01
CA SER A 228 -10.65 14.03 -3.42
C SER A 228 -12.09 14.30 -3.00
N ASN A 229 -12.29 15.14 -1.97
CA ASN A 229 -13.61 15.65 -1.60
C ASN A 229 -14.16 16.64 -2.64
N SER A 230 -13.30 17.27 -3.44
CA SER A 230 -13.71 18.23 -4.48
C SER A 230 -14.13 17.57 -5.79
N LYS A 231 -15.34 17.89 -6.27
CA LYS A 231 -15.85 17.45 -7.59
C LYS A 231 -14.98 17.97 -8.73
N GLU A 232 -14.57 19.23 -8.68
CA GLU A 232 -13.74 19.86 -9.71
C GLU A 232 -12.41 19.13 -9.88
N VAL A 233 -11.75 18.77 -8.77
CA VAL A 233 -10.50 18.00 -8.79
C VAL A 233 -10.73 16.63 -9.42
N ARG A 234 -11.78 15.89 -9.01
CA ARG A 234 -12.08 14.57 -9.56
C ARG A 234 -12.35 14.60 -11.06
N THR A 235 -13.08 15.60 -11.56
CA THR A 235 -13.43 15.72 -12.99
C THR A 235 -12.23 16.12 -13.87
N LYS A 236 -11.18 16.71 -13.29
CA LYS A 236 -9.99 17.15 -14.04
C LYS A 236 -8.86 16.13 -14.09
N LEU A 237 -8.94 15.06 -13.31
CA LEU A 237 -7.96 13.97 -13.31
C LEU A 237 -8.32 12.92 -14.36
N ASP A 238 -7.31 12.22 -14.87
CA ASP A 238 -7.50 11.11 -15.80
C ASP A 238 -8.36 10.02 -15.14
N PRO A 239 -9.45 9.54 -15.79
CA PRO A 239 -10.31 8.51 -15.21
C PRO A 239 -9.57 7.24 -14.80
N GLU A 240 -8.55 6.82 -15.56
CA GLU A 240 -7.70 5.66 -15.26
C GLU A 240 -6.86 5.80 -13.98
N ASP A 241 -6.69 7.03 -13.49
CA ASP A 241 -5.94 7.29 -12.27
C ASP A 241 -6.85 7.57 -11.07
N LEU A 242 -8.17 7.61 -11.25
CA LEU A 242 -9.10 7.70 -10.12
C LEU A 242 -9.13 6.38 -9.33
N ALA A 243 -9.57 6.40 -8.08
CA ALA A 243 -9.76 5.16 -7.33
C ALA A 243 -10.82 4.26 -8.01
N GLU A 244 -10.64 2.93 -7.98
CA GLU A 244 -11.48 1.93 -8.70
C GLU A 244 -13.01 2.16 -8.59
N ASN A 245 -13.49 2.73 -7.48
CA ASN A 245 -14.90 3.03 -7.22
C ASN A 245 -15.36 4.43 -7.69
N LEU A 246 -14.45 5.26 -8.19
CA LEU A 246 -14.69 6.60 -8.71
C LEU A 246 -14.56 6.68 -10.25
N GLU A 247 -13.84 5.75 -10.88
CA GLU A 247 -13.55 5.77 -12.33
C GLU A 247 -14.81 5.79 -13.22
N ASN A 248 -15.90 5.15 -12.75
CA ASN A 248 -17.15 4.98 -13.51
C ASN A 248 -18.36 5.73 -12.91
N LEU A 249 -18.14 6.65 -11.96
CA LEU A 249 -19.25 7.38 -11.33
C LEU A 249 -19.64 8.62 -12.13
N ASN A 250 -20.94 8.83 -12.24
CA ASN A 250 -21.45 10.15 -12.58
C ASN A 250 -21.46 11.03 -11.32
N PHE A 251 -20.46 11.90 -11.19
CA PHE A 251 -20.32 12.82 -10.07
C PHE A 251 -21.44 13.87 -9.93
N GLU A 252 -22.43 13.88 -10.83
CA GLU A 252 -23.63 14.72 -10.74
C GLU A 252 -24.80 14.01 -10.07
N THR A 253 -24.91 12.69 -10.23
CA THR A 253 -26.10 11.92 -9.85
C THR A 253 -25.83 10.86 -8.80
N ASP A 254 -24.58 10.41 -8.66
CA ASP A 254 -24.24 9.25 -7.88
C ASP A 254 -23.63 9.64 -6.52
N ASN A 255 -24.06 8.95 -5.46
CA ASN A 255 -23.48 9.12 -4.12
C ASN A 255 -21.99 8.74 -4.13
N LEU A 256 -21.15 9.55 -3.48
CA LEU A 256 -19.73 9.26 -3.44
C LEU A 256 -19.42 8.10 -2.48
N PRO A 257 -18.61 7.12 -2.91
CA PRO A 257 -18.27 5.98 -2.09
C PRO A 257 -17.24 6.36 -1.02
N LEU A 258 -17.30 5.66 0.11
CA LEU A 258 -16.29 5.78 1.16
C LEU A 258 -14.92 5.31 0.64
N GLN A 259 -13.89 6.13 0.84
CA GLN A 259 -12.51 5.78 0.51
C GLN A 259 -11.81 5.18 1.71
N ARG A 260 -11.09 4.06 1.51
CA ARG A 260 -10.39 3.39 2.61
C ARG A 260 -8.89 3.64 2.50
N SER A 261 -8.29 4.19 3.55
CA SER A 261 -6.84 4.26 3.71
C SER A 261 -6.47 4.25 5.18
N LEU A 262 -5.30 3.69 5.49
CA LEU A 262 -4.73 3.61 6.85
C LEU A 262 -5.65 2.99 7.92
N GLY A 263 -6.57 2.11 7.50
CA GLY A 263 -7.56 1.48 8.40
C GLY A 263 -8.78 2.34 8.73
N LEU A 264 -8.89 3.54 8.15
CA LEU A 264 -10.03 4.45 8.26
C LEU A 264 -10.86 4.42 6.97
N TYR A 265 -12.10 4.89 7.08
CA TYR A 265 -12.91 5.28 5.93
C TYR A 265 -12.99 6.81 5.86
N TRP A 266 -12.96 7.38 4.67
CA TRP A 266 -13.13 8.81 4.43
C TRP A 266 -14.38 9.02 3.58
N ASN A 267 -15.32 9.79 4.11
CA ASN A 267 -16.49 10.25 3.39
C ASN A 267 -16.11 11.50 2.60
N LEU A 268 -16.17 11.42 1.27
CA LEU A 268 -15.78 12.49 0.36
C LEU A 268 -16.76 13.66 0.35
N GLU A 269 -18.04 13.44 0.66
CA GLU A 269 -19.06 14.48 0.64
C GLU A 269 -19.00 15.34 1.90
N SER A 270 -18.99 14.70 3.06
CA SER A 270 -18.92 15.40 4.35
C SER A 270 -17.49 15.73 4.79
N ASP A 271 -16.50 15.21 4.07
CA ASP A 271 -15.09 15.34 4.39
C ASP A 271 -14.76 14.91 5.83
N THR A 272 -15.26 13.72 6.21
CA THR A 272 -15.10 13.16 7.56
C THR A 272 -14.48 11.77 7.54
N PHE A 273 -13.64 11.47 8.54
CA PHE A 273 -13.20 10.10 8.79
C PHE A 273 -14.27 9.33 9.56
N THR A 274 -14.53 8.09 9.14
CA THR A 274 -15.52 7.19 9.72
C THR A 274 -14.96 5.77 9.87
N PHE A 275 -15.70 4.93 10.58
CA PHE A 275 -15.40 3.51 10.78
C PHE A 275 -16.64 2.69 10.50
N LYS A 276 -16.46 1.56 9.81
CA LYS A 276 -17.51 0.56 9.69
C LYS A 276 -17.39 -0.43 10.85
N VAL A 277 -18.28 -0.30 11.83
CA VAL A 277 -18.44 -1.31 12.89
C VAL A 277 -19.31 -2.43 12.33
N SER A 278 -18.75 -3.63 12.22
CA SER A 278 -19.52 -4.85 11.93
C SER A 278 -20.09 -5.38 13.26
N ASN A 279 -21.36 -5.77 13.29
CA ASN A 279 -21.96 -6.40 14.48
C ASN A 279 -21.47 -7.85 14.69
N ASP A 280 -20.76 -8.42 13.71
CA ASP A 280 -20.12 -9.72 13.87
C ASP A 280 -18.80 -9.54 14.64
N VAL A 281 -18.60 -10.35 15.67
CA VAL A 281 -17.35 -10.43 16.44
C VAL A 281 -16.22 -10.83 15.50
N VAL A 282 -15.60 -9.83 14.88
CA VAL A 282 -14.36 -10.01 14.13
C VAL A 282 -13.28 -10.18 15.17
N PHE A 283 -12.64 -11.35 15.19
CA PHE A 283 -11.32 -11.52 15.80
C PHE A 283 -10.40 -10.47 15.17
N LEU A 284 -10.23 -9.35 15.88
CA LEU A 284 -9.29 -8.30 15.52
C LEU A 284 -7.90 -8.93 15.55
N SER A 285 -7.30 -9.15 14.38
CA SER A 285 -5.88 -9.47 14.31
C SER A 285 -5.08 -8.44 15.12
N PHE A 286 -4.07 -8.93 15.84
CA PHE A 286 -3.28 -8.25 16.89
C PHE A 286 -2.74 -6.84 16.54
N PHE A 287 -2.84 -6.40 15.28
CA PHE A 287 -2.40 -5.09 14.79
C PHE A 287 -3.38 -3.94 15.07
N GLY A 288 -4.69 -4.17 15.18
CA GLY A 288 -5.68 -3.09 15.33
C GLY A 288 -5.74 -2.48 16.74
N ILE A 289 -5.66 -3.31 17.78
CA ILE A 289 -5.81 -2.90 19.18
C ILE A 289 -4.52 -2.27 19.72
N THR A 290 -3.36 -2.73 19.24
CA THR A 290 -2.04 -2.17 19.60
C THR A 290 -1.82 -0.78 18.99
N TYR A 291 -2.47 -0.46 17.86
CA TYR A 291 -2.34 0.83 17.19
C TYR A 291 -3.04 1.98 17.93
N TRP A 292 -4.27 1.75 18.40
CA TRP A 292 -5.05 2.76 19.13
C TRP A 292 -4.64 2.88 20.59
N SER A 293 -4.28 1.77 21.23
CA SER A 293 -3.65 1.84 22.56
C SER A 293 -2.33 2.61 22.47
N ARG A 294 -1.50 2.44 21.43
CA ARG A 294 -0.31 3.26 21.20
C ARG A 294 -0.61 4.72 20.83
N LEU A 295 -1.65 5.02 20.06
CA LEU A 295 -2.03 6.39 19.73
C LEU A 295 -2.52 7.16 20.97
N ILE A 296 -3.37 6.54 21.79
CA ILE A 296 -3.84 7.07 23.07
C ILE A 296 -2.66 7.20 24.04
N PHE A 297 -1.78 6.19 24.11
CA PHE A 297 -0.60 6.19 24.98
C PHE A 297 0.48 7.20 24.53
N PHE A 298 0.61 7.46 23.23
CA PHE A 298 1.53 8.46 22.66
C PHE A 298 1.04 9.89 22.90
N LEU A 299 -0.27 10.13 22.74
CA LEU A 299 -0.90 11.40 23.15
C LEU A 299 -0.71 11.63 24.65
N TYR A 300 -0.77 10.57 25.47
CA TYR A 300 -0.64 10.65 26.92
C TYR A 300 0.82 10.82 27.42
N LYS A 301 1.83 10.19 26.81
CA LYS A 301 3.23 10.22 27.30
C LYS A 301 4.24 11.01 26.48
N GLY A 302 4.00 11.29 25.18
CA GLY A 302 5.04 11.78 24.27
C GLY A 302 4.86 13.21 23.73
N GLY A 303 3.65 13.77 23.77
CA GLY A 303 3.32 15.01 23.04
C GLY A 303 3.31 16.30 23.84
N GLY A 304 3.54 16.28 25.17
CA GLY A 304 3.45 17.48 26.02
C GLY A 304 2.06 18.13 26.10
N LEU A 305 1.06 17.54 25.44
CA LEU A 305 -0.34 17.99 25.47
C LEU A 305 -0.93 17.70 26.84
N LYS A 306 -1.47 18.73 27.50
CA LYS A 306 -2.16 18.56 28.78
C LYS A 306 -3.46 17.80 28.56
N TRP A 307 -3.88 16.99 29.53
CA TRP A 307 -5.14 16.20 29.50
C TRP A 307 -6.35 16.94 28.90
N PRO A 308 -6.60 18.24 29.16
CA PRO A 308 -7.71 18.97 28.56
C PRO A 308 -7.63 19.14 27.02
N GLN A 309 -6.43 19.14 26.44
CA GLN A 309 -6.21 19.25 24.98
C GLN A 309 -6.41 17.89 24.29
N ILE A 310 -5.96 16.81 24.94
CA ILE A 310 -6.24 15.43 24.50
C ILE A 310 -7.75 15.18 24.55
N CYS A 311 -8.40 15.58 25.65
CA CYS A 311 -9.84 15.55 25.76
C CYS A 311 -10.50 16.41 24.69
N LYS A 312 -9.97 17.57 24.28
CA LYS A 312 -10.52 18.35 23.16
C LYS A 312 -10.37 17.66 21.81
N ILE A 313 -9.25 16.98 21.53
CA ILE A 313 -9.07 16.26 20.26
C ILE A 313 -9.97 15.02 20.22
N ILE A 314 -10.01 14.25 21.30
CA ILE A 314 -10.94 13.12 21.45
C ILE A 314 -12.37 13.65 21.36
N LYS A 315 -12.70 14.74 22.05
CA LYS A 315 -14.02 15.40 22.03
C LYS A 315 -14.38 15.93 20.65
N ILE A 316 -13.48 16.52 19.87
CA ILE A 316 -13.74 16.92 18.47
C ILE A 316 -14.01 15.69 17.60
N LEU A 317 -13.20 14.64 17.76
CA LEU A 317 -13.36 13.38 17.03
C LEU A 317 -14.64 12.62 17.44
N THR A 318 -15.08 12.74 18.70
CA THR A 318 -16.31 12.09 19.21
C THR A 318 -17.55 12.98 19.14
N GLU A 319 -17.44 14.31 19.16
CA GLU A 319 -18.56 15.24 18.97
C GLU A 319 -19.00 15.27 17.51
N GLN A 320 -18.10 15.09 16.55
CA GLN A 320 -18.50 14.82 15.15
C GLN A 320 -19.29 13.51 15.03
N ILE A 321 -19.02 12.51 15.88
CA ILE A 321 -19.77 11.24 15.96
C ILE A 321 -21.13 11.42 16.68
N PHE A 322 -21.20 12.31 17.68
CA PHE A 322 -22.41 12.51 18.49
C PHE A 322 -23.40 13.52 17.89
N LEU A 323 -22.91 14.57 17.21
CA LEU A 323 -23.76 15.54 16.51
C LEU A 323 -24.48 14.91 15.30
N HIS A 324 -23.84 13.95 14.63
CA HIS A 324 -24.48 13.21 13.54
C HIS A 324 -25.62 12.29 14.02
N LYS A 325 -25.58 11.84 15.28
CA LYS A 325 -26.67 11.07 15.92
C LYS A 325 -27.78 11.93 16.51
N LEU A 326 -27.52 13.19 16.86
CA LEU A 326 -28.58 14.10 17.35
C LEU A 326 -29.45 14.63 16.21
N LEU A 327 -28.89 14.86 15.01
CA LEU A 327 -29.66 15.31 13.84
C LEU A 327 -30.55 14.21 13.22
N GLU A 328 -30.22 12.93 13.42
CA GLU A 328 -31.10 11.80 13.05
C GLU A 328 -32.29 11.63 14.03
N TYR A 329 -32.23 12.21 15.24
CA TYR A 329 -33.32 12.15 16.21
C TYR A 329 -34.30 13.34 16.10
N GLU A 330 -33.87 14.49 15.58
CA GLU A 330 -34.75 15.65 15.33
C GLU A 330 -35.60 15.52 14.05
N SER A 331 -35.36 14.49 13.22
CA SER A 331 -36.20 14.15 12.05
C SER A 331 -37.26 13.08 12.35
N ILE A 332 -37.44 12.70 13.63
CA ILE A 332 -38.46 11.75 14.12
C ILE A 332 -39.27 12.37 15.29
N ILE A 333 -39.52 13.69 15.26
CA ILE A 333 -40.60 14.33 16.05
C ILE A 333 -41.46 15.19 15.15
#